data_AF-A0A1C6PUI3-F1
#
_entry.id   AF-A0A1C6PUI3-F1
#
_cell.length_a   1.000
_cell.length_b   1.000
_cell.length_c   1.000
_cell.angle_alpha   90.00
_cell.angle_beta   90.00
_cell.angle_gamma   90.00
#
_symmetry.space_group_name_H-M   'P 1'
#
loop_
_entity.id
_entity.type
_entity.pdbx_description
1 polymer ?
#
loop_
_entity_poly.entity_id
_entity_poly.type
_entity_poly.pdbx_seq_one_letter_code
_entity_poly.pdbx_strand_id
1 'polypeptide(L)'
;MSSGERRRRSLPQNSQPSQGELKGSHDPSAIVFTVLAAMSGMEREYIRDRTLEGHESARKRGKTIGGASIADESMLFMALHLREQEMSLRDIAERLVVISGKEKGQHPSPATVRRMLREHDEQAAALASA
;
A
#
# COMPACT_ATOMS: atom_id res chain seq x y z
N MET A 1 88.66 -16.41 33.43
CA MET A 1 88.68 -14.92 33.36
C MET A 1 87.87 -14.55 32.13
N SER A 2 86.91 -13.64 32.06
CA SER A 2 86.14 -12.77 32.96
C SER A 2 85.24 -11.98 32.00
N SER A 3 84.10 -11.48 32.49
CA SER A 3 83.21 -10.48 31.86
C SER A 3 82.23 -11.06 30.81
N GLY A 4 80.90 -11.00 30.99
CA GLY A 4 80.08 -9.83 31.35
C GLY A 4 79.94 -8.95 30.10
N GLU A 5 78.78 -8.61 29.53
CA GLU A 5 77.54 -8.17 30.16
C GLU A 5 76.42 -7.89 29.11
N ARG A 6 75.17 -8.21 29.46
CA ARG A 6 73.89 -7.49 29.25
C ARG A 6 73.44 -6.85 27.89
N ARG A 7 72.17 -7.18 27.59
CA ARG A 7 71.07 -6.40 26.92
C ARG A 7 71.24 -6.17 25.41
N ARG A 8 70.23 -6.39 24.56
CA ARG A 8 68.92 -5.71 24.53
C ARG A 8 67.84 -6.55 23.84
N ARG A 9 66.59 -6.39 24.30
CA ARG A 9 65.35 -6.80 23.62
C ARG A 9 65.19 -6.06 22.28
N SER A 10 64.70 -6.74 21.24
CA SER A 10 64.02 -6.11 20.10
C SER A 10 62.99 -7.05 19.48
N LEU A 11 61.71 -6.86 19.83
CA LEU A 11 60.57 -7.11 18.95
C LEU A 11 60.31 -5.81 18.15
N PRO A 12 59.48 -5.79 17.10
CA PRO A 12 59.30 -6.68 15.95
C PRO A 12 59.55 -5.90 14.63
N GLN A 13 59.74 -6.55 13.47
CA GLN A 13 59.62 -5.86 12.18
C GLN A 13 58.28 -6.18 11.53
N ASN A 14 57.38 -5.23 11.77
CA ASN A 14 56.11 -4.95 11.12
C ASN A 14 56.07 -5.41 9.65
N SER A 15 55.27 -6.42 9.33
CA SER A 15 54.69 -6.58 8.00
C SER A 15 53.89 -5.32 7.74
N GLN A 16 54.38 -4.44 6.86
CA GLN A 16 53.63 -3.27 6.43
C GLN A 16 52.39 -3.78 5.67
N PRO A 17 51.14 -3.63 6.18
CA PRO A 17 50.03 -3.62 5.26
C PRO A 17 50.25 -2.36 4.43
N SER A 18 50.44 -2.55 3.12
CA SER A 18 50.32 -1.47 2.16
C SER A 18 49.04 -0.73 2.49
N GLN A 19 49.16 0.48 3.03
CA GLN A 19 48.12 1.49 2.93
C GLN A 19 48.03 1.85 1.45
N GLY A 20 47.55 0.91 0.64
CA GLY A 20 46.87 1.23 -0.58
C GLY A 20 45.65 1.98 -0.11
N GLU A 21 45.69 3.30 -0.25
CA GLU A 21 44.53 4.16 -0.18
C GLU A 21 43.37 3.41 -0.85
N LEU A 22 42.31 3.10 -0.10
CA LEU A 22 41.04 2.75 -0.70
C LEU A 22 40.51 4.04 -1.33
N LYS A 23 41.14 4.46 -2.43
CA LYS A 23 40.62 5.47 -3.33
C LYS A 23 39.43 4.77 -3.99
N GLY A 24 38.32 4.78 -3.27
CA GLY A 24 37.03 4.34 -3.80
C GLY A 24 36.85 5.07 -5.11
N SER A 25 36.81 4.31 -6.20
CA SER A 25 36.51 4.84 -7.52
C SER A 25 35.15 5.50 -7.44
N HIS A 26 35.14 6.81 -7.20
CA HIS A 26 33.92 7.59 -7.15
C HIS A 26 33.50 7.80 -8.59
N ASP A 27 32.49 7.06 -9.04
CA ASP A 27 31.90 7.27 -10.35
C ASP A 27 31.08 8.57 -10.29
N PRO A 28 31.54 9.68 -10.91
CA PRO A 28 30.80 10.94 -10.88
C PRO A 28 29.40 10.79 -11.50
N SER A 29 29.21 9.82 -12.39
CA SER A 29 27.93 9.51 -13.02
C SER A 29 26.93 8.96 -12.00
N ALA A 30 27.38 8.14 -11.06
CA ALA A 30 26.54 7.58 -10.01
C ALA A 30 26.01 8.66 -9.05
N ILE A 31 26.82 9.69 -8.75
CA ILE A 31 26.41 10.83 -7.92
C ILE A 31 25.33 11.65 -8.64
N VAL A 32 25.59 12.00 -9.90
CA VAL A 32 24.65 12.79 -10.71
C VAL A 32 23.33 12.05 -10.81
N PHE A 33 23.36 10.74 -11.06
CA PHE A 33 22.17 9.92 -11.09
C PHE A 33 21.44 9.91 -9.74
N THR A 34 22.16 9.79 -8.63
CA THR A 34 21.57 9.81 -7.28
C THR A 34 20.89 11.15 -6.98
N VAL A 35 21.52 12.27 -7.36
CA VAL A 35 20.95 13.61 -7.20
C VAL A 35 19.70 13.76 -8.06
N LEU A 36 19.76 13.38 -9.34
CA LEU A 36 18.58 13.41 -10.23
C LEU A 36 17.45 12.53 -9.68
N ALA A 37 17.76 11.32 -9.21
CA ALA A 37 16.78 10.44 -8.60
C ALA A 37 16.13 11.07 -7.36
N ALA A 38 16.92 11.73 -6.50
CA ALA A 38 16.40 12.46 -5.34
C ALA A 38 15.46 13.60 -5.76
N MET A 39 15.87 14.40 -6.76
CA MET A 39 15.04 15.50 -7.29
C MET A 39 13.75 14.98 -7.94
N SER A 40 13.81 13.94 -8.76
CA SER A 40 12.63 13.29 -9.35
C SER A 40 11.72 12.70 -8.27
N GLY A 41 12.28 12.17 -7.18
CA GLY A 41 11.53 11.73 -6.01
C GLY A 41 10.75 12.86 -5.34
N MET A 42 11.37 14.02 -5.18
CA MET A 42 10.73 15.21 -4.61
C MET A 42 9.58 15.71 -5.48
N GLU A 43 9.76 15.75 -6.80
CA GLU A 43 8.70 16.15 -7.74
C GLU A 43 7.51 15.18 -7.70
N ARG A 44 7.79 13.87 -7.64
CA ARG A 44 6.74 12.85 -7.49
C ARG A 44 5.93 13.04 -6.21
N GLU A 45 6.58 13.30 -5.08
CA GLU A 45 5.88 13.52 -3.82
C GLU A 45 5.08 14.82 -3.85
N TYR A 46 5.62 15.89 -4.45
CA TYR A 46 4.87 17.13 -4.65
C TYR A 46 3.57 16.92 -5.45
N ILE A 47 3.64 16.16 -6.56
CA ILE A 47 2.44 15.84 -7.36
C ILE A 47 1.45 15.00 -6.54
N ARG A 48 1.95 14.05 -5.75
CA ARG A 48 1.12 13.20 -4.89
C ARG A 48 0.35 14.05 -3.86
N ASP A 49 1.02 14.96 -3.17
CA ASP A 49 0.40 15.81 -2.16
C ASP A 49 -0.71 16.68 -2.77
N ARG A 50 -0.44 17.31 -3.91
CA ARG A 50 -1.43 18.11 -4.64
C ARG A 50 -2.62 17.26 -5.13
N THR A 51 -2.36 16.00 -5.51
CA THR A 51 -3.41 15.06 -5.90
C THR A 51 -4.27 14.65 -4.71
N LEU A 52 -3.65 14.37 -3.56
CA LEU A 52 -4.35 14.02 -2.32
C LEU A 52 -5.21 15.18 -1.81
N GLU A 53 -4.70 16.40 -1.84
CA GLU A 53 -5.46 17.62 -1.53
C GLU A 53 -6.67 17.79 -2.47
N GLY A 54 -6.47 17.52 -3.77
CA GLY A 54 -7.54 17.49 -4.76
C GLY A 54 -8.60 16.44 -4.46
N HIS A 55 -8.20 15.22 -4.08
CA HIS A 55 -9.11 14.14 -3.66
C HIS A 55 -9.89 14.50 -2.41
N GLU A 56 -9.23 15.07 -1.39
CA GLU A 56 -9.89 15.51 -0.17
C GLU A 56 -10.92 16.61 -0.47
N SER A 57 -10.56 17.57 -1.31
CA SER A 57 -11.45 18.63 -1.77
C SER A 57 -12.66 18.08 -2.54
N ALA A 58 -12.45 17.08 -3.39
CA ALA A 58 -13.54 16.40 -4.10
C ALA A 58 -14.47 15.66 -3.12
N ARG A 59 -13.91 14.96 -2.12
CA ARG A 59 -14.68 14.27 -1.07
C ARG A 59 -15.50 15.26 -0.24
N LYS A 60 -14.94 16.42 0.14
CA LYS A 60 -15.67 17.50 0.83
C LYS A 60 -16.86 18.02 0.01
N ARG A 61 -16.76 18.01 -1.31
CA ARG A 61 -17.86 18.35 -2.24
C ARG A 61 -18.83 17.18 -2.48
N GLY A 62 -18.75 16.11 -1.69
CA GLY A 62 -19.61 14.94 -1.80
C GLY A 62 -19.28 14.04 -3.00
N LYS A 63 -18.13 14.21 -3.67
CA LYS A 63 -17.74 13.33 -4.77
C LYS A 63 -17.11 12.06 -4.22
N THR A 64 -17.79 10.95 -4.40
CA THR A 64 -17.23 9.62 -4.12
C THR A 64 -16.15 9.29 -5.14
N ILE A 65 -14.92 9.09 -4.66
CA ILE A 65 -13.76 8.65 -5.45
C ILE A 65 -13.64 7.13 -5.27
N GLY A 66 -13.69 6.37 -6.36
CA GLY A 66 -13.64 4.91 -6.36
C GLY A 66 -14.60 4.28 -7.37
N GLY A 67 -14.71 2.95 -7.35
CA GLY A 67 -15.74 2.27 -8.14
C GLY A 67 -17.13 2.68 -7.66
N ALA A 68 -18.05 2.96 -8.60
CA ALA A 68 -19.44 3.23 -8.26
C ALA A 68 -20.03 2.02 -7.51
N SER A 69 -20.73 2.26 -6.40
CA SER A 69 -21.50 1.19 -5.78
C SER A 69 -22.57 0.75 -6.76
N ILE A 70 -22.53 -0.53 -7.13
CA ILE A 70 -23.59 -1.19 -7.91
C ILE A 70 -24.78 -1.49 -6.98
N ALA A 71 -24.51 -1.63 -5.67
CA ALA A 71 -25.49 -1.88 -4.64
C ALA A 71 -26.11 -0.56 -4.17
N ASP A 72 -27.41 -0.41 -4.38
CA ASP A 72 -28.23 0.60 -3.71
C ASP A 72 -28.89 0.03 -2.45
N GLU A 73 -29.43 0.91 -1.62
CA GLU A 73 -30.06 0.54 -0.35
C GLU A 73 -31.29 -0.36 -0.53
N SER A 74 -32.05 -0.16 -1.61
CA SER A 74 -33.22 -1.00 -1.91
C SER A 74 -32.83 -2.42 -2.32
N MET A 75 -31.74 -2.57 -3.06
CA MET A 75 -31.15 -3.85 -3.43
C MET A 75 -30.60 -4.57 -2.21
N LEU A 76 -29.94 -3.84 -1.29
CA LEU A 76 -29.46 -4.42 -0.03
C LEU A 76 -30.63 -4.95 0.80
N PHE A 77 -31.70 -4.16 0.95
CA PHE A 77 -32.91 -4.60 1.67
C PHE A 77 -33.49 -5.88 1.06
N MET A 78 -33.63 -5.92 -0.27
CA MET A 78 -34.13 -7.11 -0.96
C MET A 78 -33.20 -8.32 -0.81
N ALA A 79 -31.88 -8.10 -0.86
CA ALA A 79 -30.90 -9.16 -0.67
C ALA A 79 -30.95 -9.76 0.74
N LEU A 80 -31.15 -8.93 1.77
CA LEU A 80 -31.32 -9.39 3.15
C LEU A 80 -32.61 -10.21 3.29
N HIS A 81 -33.72 -9.74 2.71
CA HIS A 81 -34.98 -10.48 2.72
C HIS A 81 -34.85 -11.86 2.04
N LEU A 82 -34.17 -11.95 0.91
CA LEU A 82 -33.95 -13.22 0.20
C LEU A 82 -32.98 -14.14 0.97
N ARG A 83 -32.02 -13.58 1.72
CA ARG A 83 -31.12 -14.34 2.60
C ARG A 83 -31.88 -14.95 3.78
N GLU A 84 -32.84 -14.24 4.36
CA GLU A 84 -33.72 -14.77 5.43
C GLU A 84 -34.55 -15.96 4.96
N GLN A 85 -34.81 -16.08 3.66
CA GLN A 85 -35.46 -17.23 3.03
C GLN A 85 -34.48 -18.39 2.72
N GLU A 86 -33.26 -18.35 3.27
CA GLU A 86 -32.20 -19.36 3.10
C GLU A 86 -31.77 -19.60 1.64
N MET A 87 -31.98 -18.62 0.75
CA MET A 87 -31.55 -18.72 -0.65
C MET A 87 -30.03 -18.73 -0.81
N SER A 88 -29.56 -19.42 -1.85
CA SER A 88 -28.14 -19.37 -2.22
C SER A 88 -27.77 -18.00 -2.80
N LEU A 89 -26.49 -17.60 -2.67
CA LEU A 89 -25.99 -16.34 -3.23
C LEU A 89 -26.20 -16.22 -4.76
N ARG A 90 -26.19 -17.34 -5.49
CA ARG A 90 -26.43 -17.37 -6.94
C ARG A 90 -27.91 -17.08 -7.23
N ASP A 91 -28.80 -17.72 -6.50
CA ASP A 91 -30.25 -17.54 -6.63
C ASP A 91 -30.69 -16.12 -6.23
N ILE A 92 -30.01 -15.51 -5.25
CA ILE A 92 -30.21 -14.11 -4.87
C ILE A 92 -29.76 -13.19 -6.01
N ALA A 93 -28.57 -13.42 -6.57
CA ALA A 93 -28.02 -12.63 -7.67
C ALA A 93 -28.94 -12.61 -8.91
N GLU A 94 -29.53 -13.75 -9.27
CA GLU A 94 -30.47 -13.88 -10.39
C GLU A 94 -31.81 -13.16 -10.16
N ARG A 95 -32.22 -12.96 -8.90
CA ARG A 95 -33.47 -12.28 -8.55
C ARG A 95 -33.32 -10.77 -8.39
N LEU A 96 -32.11 -10.29 -8.13
CA LEU A 96 -31.83 -8.86 -7.98
C LEU A 96 -31.59 -8.20 -9.33
N VAL A 97 -32.03 -6.96 -9.48
CA VAL A 97 -31.77 -6.13 -10.67
C VAL A 97 -31.24 -4.79 -10.20
N VAL A 98 -30.15 -4.33 -10.82
CA VAL A 98 -29.58 -3.01 -10.58
C VAL A 98 -30.53 -1.93 -11.11
N ILE A 99 -31.03 -1.04 -10.25
CA ILE A 99 -32.00 -0.01 -10.64
C ILE A 99 -31.36 1.35 -10.96
N SER A 100 -30.08 1.54 -10.64
CA SER A 100 -29.38 2.81 -10.79
C SER A 100 -27.94 2.66 -11.29
N GLY A 101 -27.35 3.75 -11.78
CA GLY A 101 -25.96 3.76 -12.25
C GLY A 101 -25.75 3.15 -13.64
N LYS A 102 -24.48 2.87 -13.96
CA LYS A 102 -24.04 2.41 -15.28
C LYS A 102 -24.58 1.02 -15.63
N GLU A 103 -24.68 0.13 -14.64
CA GLU A 103 -25.08 -1.27 -14.81
C GLU A 103 -26.59 -1.47 -14.65
N LYS A 104 -27.40 -0.42 -14.82
CA LYS A 104 -28.86 -0.47 -14.65
C LYS A 104 -29.49 -1.50 -15.58
N GLY A 105 -30.37 -2.34 -15.03
CA GLY A 105 -31.07 -3.41 -15.72
C GLY A 105 -30.33 -4.75 -15.69
N GLN A 106 -29.09 -4.80 -15.20
CA GLN A 106 -28.30 -6.03 -15.12
C GLN A 106 -28.46 -6.70 -13.75
N HIS A 107 -28.30 -8.02 -13.72
CA HIS A 107 -28.18 -8.79 -12.48
C HIS A 107 -26.79 -8.61 -11.84
N PRO A 108 -26.70 -8.36 -10.52
CA PRO A 108 -25.41 -8.29 -9.85
C PRO A 108 -24.72 -9.65 -9.88
N SER A 109 -23.39 -9.68 -9.88
CA SER A 109 -22.66 -10.94 -9.74
C SER A 109 -22.84 -11.54 -8.34
N PRO A 110 -22.75 -12.87 -8.15
CA PRO A 110 -22.77 -13.48 -6.82
C PRO A 110 -21.67 -12.92 -5.88
N ALA A 111 -20.53 -12.50 -6.44
CA ALA A 111 -19.47 -11.84 -5.68
C ALA A 111 -19.88 -10.45 -5.19
N THR A 112 -20.61 -9.69 -5.99
CA THR A 112 -21.20 -8.40 -5.62
C THR A 112 -22.20 -8.57 -4.48
N VAL A 113 -23.08 -9.56 -4.57
CA VAL A 113 -24.06 -9.88 -3.50
C VAL A 113 -23.35 -10.26 -2.21
N ARG A 114 -22.35 -11.16 -2.28
CA ARG A 114 -21.54 -11.54 -1.12
C ARG A 114 -20.85 -10.34 -0.47
N ARG A 115 -20.26 -9.45 -1.28
CA ARG A 115 -19.58 -8.25 -0.79
C ARG A 115 -20.57 -7.32 -0.08
N MET A 116 -21.70 -7.05 -0.71
CA MET A 116 -22.75 -6.18 -0.17
C MET A 116 -23.28 -6.68 1.19
N LEU A 117 -23.60 -7.98 1.31
CA LEU A 117 -24.06 -8.56 2.56
C LEU A 117 -22.98 -8.52 3.65
N ARG A 118 -21.72 -8.77 3.29
CA ARG A 118 -20.59 -8.70 4.24
C ARG A 118 -20.37 -7.26 4.75
N GLU A 119 -20.39 -6.28 3.86
CA GLU A 119 -20.23 -4.86 4.23
C GLU A 119 -21.34 -4.42 5.20
N HIS A 120 -22.57 -4.88 4.99
CA HIS A 120 -23.68 -4.66 5.92
C HIS A 120 -23.44 -5.33 7.28
N ASP A 121 -23.06 -6.61 7.30
CA ASP A 121 -22.81 -7.35 8.53
C ASP A 121 -21.65 -6.71 9.35
N GLU A 122 -20.61 -6.22 8.68
CA GLU A 122 -19.48 -5.50 9.30
C GLU A 122 -19.91 -4.15 9.88
N GLN A 123 -20.76 -3.40 9.17
CA GLN A 123 -21.31 -2.13 9.66
C GLN A 123 -22.22 -2.35 10.88
N ALA A 124 -23.08 -3.37 10.83
CA ALA A 124 -23.96 -3.73 11.95
C ALA A 124 -23.14 -4.14 13.18
N ALA A 125 -22.07 -4.93 13.00
CA ALA A 125 -21.17 -5.31 14.09
C ALA A 125 -20.40 -4.13 14.68
N ALA A 126 -19.94 -3.19 13.84
CA ALA A 126 -19.28 -1.97 14.28
C ALA A 126 -20.22 -1.07 15.10
N LEU A 127 -21.48 -0.92 14.66
CA LEU A 127 -22.49 -0.15 15.40
C LEU A 127 -22.88 -0.82 16.73
N ALA A 128 -22.91 -2.15 16.79
CA ALA A 128 -23.21 -2.88 18.02
C ALA A 128 -22.05 -2.87 19.05
N SER A 129 -20.83 -2.52 18.62
CA SER A 129 -19.63 -2.45 19.47
C SER A 129 -19.20 -1.02 19.83
N ALA A 130 -19.92 -0.02 19.34
CA ALA A 130 -19.72 1.41 19.65
C ALA A 130 -20.62 1.86 20.81
#